data_AF-A0A955EMP3-F1
#
_entry.id   AF-A0A955EMP3-F1
#
_cell.length_a   1.000
_cell.length_b   1.000
_cell.length_c   1.000
_cell.angle_alpha   90.00
_cell.angle_beta   90.00
_cell.angle_gamma   90.00
#
_symmetry.space_group_name_H-M   'P 1'
#
loop_
_entity.id
_entity.type
_entity.pdbx_description
1 polymer ?
#
loop_
_entity_poly.entity_id
_entity_poly.type
_entity_poly.pdbx_seq_one_letter_code
_entity_poly.pdbx_strand_id
1 'polypeptide(L)'
;MMTGHQAYFWHAGVLAKFFAADAWASSEGAATAWIVPDQDAVDPFAMRVPVRTRDGRLMERRLRLVDGSDPRNIAACCVPAGVRAAPVPGGLTPESAVEGWSSMSAALRDHQASPNGAVQVSRAARDLMSRWIAPAPTCFGTEVAGTTMFRRLVERMMADPDACIEAYNRAAAAHPDARVAPLVRDEVQYRFELPLWWIEAGGQRRRVFVEDLEEGRWQAASPERPVGLAPRALLMTGVLRAWACDLFIHGTGGARYDLITEAWFRDWLGLELAPMVTVSADAFLDLGVGKVETDAAWRAHHARHAPEMLGRTDVALGRRTIVDQIERAPRGSQLRRDAFRRLHDLLGSYRQAEAAALAELDARAAEAAARRGEADLERDRTWAFPLLRAEVLDALRDAFRSGAATG
;
A
#
# COMPACT_ATOMS: atom_id res chain seq x y z
N MET A 1 -12.99 16.39 -13.84
CA MET A 1 -11.99 15.93 -12.85
C MET A 1 -11.89 14.41 -12.87
N MET A 2 -10.69 13.85 -12.86
CA MET A 2 -10.47 12.40 -12.85
C MET A 2 -9.64 11.92 -11.66
N THR A 3 -9.94 10.72 -11.17
CA THR A 3 -9.13 9.99 -10.19
C THR A 3 -9.26 8.50 -10.46
N GLY A 4 -8.48 7.67 -9.78
CA GLY A 4 -8.55 6.24 -10.01
C GLY A 4 -7.64 5.41 -9.14
N HIS A 5 -7.87 4.11 -9.14
CA HIS A 5 -7.01 3.15 -8.45
C HIS A 5 -7.13 1.76 -9.10
N GLN A 6 -6.11 0.93 -8.89
CA GLN A 6 -6.11 -0.49 -9.25
C GLN A 6 -7.36 -1.22 -8.73
N ALA A 7 -7.79 -2.26 -9.44
CA ALA A 7 -9.02 -2.99 -9.15
C ALA A 7 -8.88 -3.97 -7.98
N TYR A 8 -9.00 -3.49 -6.74
CA TYR A 8 -9.13 -4.28 -5.50
C TYR A 8 -9.78 -3.42 -4.41
N PHE A 9 -10.15 -3.94 -3.24
CA PHE A 9 -10.66 -3.08 -2.16
C PHE A 9 -9.53 -2.25 -1.50
N TRP A 10 -9.52 -0.96 -1.76
CA TRP A 10 -8.48 -0.02 -1.31
C TRP A 10 -8.70 0.52 0.10
N HIS A 11 -7.66 1.11 0.67
CA HIS A 11 -7.71 1.79 1.96
C HIS A 11 -8.33 3.20 1.88
N ALA A 12 -8.67 3.79 3.03
CA ALA A 12 -9.36 5.08 3.10
C ALA A 12 -8.58 6.24 2.48
N GLY A 13 -7.25 6.20 2.49
CA GLY A 13 -6.41 7.19 1.80
C GLY A 13 -6.58 7.21 0.28
N VAL A 14 -6.99 6.10 -0.33
CA VAL A 14 -7.39 6.08 -1.75
C VAL A 14 -8.79 6.66 -1.91
N LEU A 15 -9.73 6.29 -1.02
CA LEU A 15 -11.10 6.81 -1.02
C LEU A 15 -11.13 8.34 -0.88
N ALA A 16 -10.20 8.91 -0.12
CA ALA A 16 -10.00 10.35 0.03
C ALA A 16 -9.85 11.09 -1.30
N LYS A 17 -9.21 10.48 -2.31
CA LYS A 17 -9.10 11.07 -3.64
C LYS A 17 -10.45 11.23 -4.33
N PHE A 18 -11.37 10.29 -4.09
CA PHE A 18 -12.71 10.33 -4.62
C PHE A 18 -13.57 11.36 -3.86
N PHE A 19 -13.40 11.49 -2.55
CA PHE A 19 -14.02 12.59 -1.79
C PHE A 19 -13.56 13.97 -2.27
N ALA A 20 -12.26 14.15 -2.49
CA ALA A 20 -11.73 15.39 -3.03
C ALA A 20 -12.25 15.65 -4.46
N ALA A 21 -12.31 14.62 -5.31
CA ALA A 21 -12.88 14.74 -6.65
C ALA A 21 -14.34 15.18 -6.61
N ASP A 22 -15.17 14.54 -5.78
CA ASP A 22 -16.59 14.84 -5.60
C ASP A 22 -16.81 16.26 -5.06
N ALA A 23 -16.05 16.64 -4.02
CA ALA A 23 -16.16 17.95 -3.38
C ALA A 23 -15.76 19.09 -4.34
N TRP A 24 -14.62 18.98 -5.01
CA TRP A 24 -14.16 20.00 -5.97
C TRP A 24 -15.01 20.03 -7.24
N ALA A 25 -15.44 18.87 -7.76
CA ALA A 25 -16.31 18.86 -8.93
C ALA A 25 -17.63 19.55 -8.64
N SER A 26 -18.18 19.35 -7.43
CA SER A 26 -19.39 20.04 -6.98
C SER A 26 -19.18 21.55 -6.82
N SER A 27 -18.04 22.01 -6.31
CA SER A 27 -17.77 23.45 -6.14
C SER A 27 -17.55 24.18 -7.46
N GLU A 28 -16.94 23.52 -8.44
CA GLU A 28 -16.60 24.09 -9.75
C GLU A 28 -17.65 23.84 -10.84
N GLY A 29 -18.75 23.13 -10.53
CA GLY A 29 -19.73 22.71 -11.53
C GLY A 29 -19.17 21.75 -12.59
N ALA A 30 -18.11 21.00 -12.25
CA ALA A 30 -17.45 20.04 -13.13
C ALA A 30 -18.02 18.62 -12.98
N ALA A 31 -17.75 17.77 -13.96
CA ALA A 31 -18.05 16.34 -13.88
C ALA A 31 -16.88 15.54 -13.28
N THR A 32 -17.19 14.43 -12.60
CA THR A 32 -16.21 13.43 -12.17
C THR A 32 -16.17 12.26 -13.16
N ALA A 33 -15.01 11.64 -13.31
CA ALA A 33 -14.85 10.34 -13.97
C ALA A 33 -13.73 9.55 -13.31
N TRP A 34 -13.79 8.21 -13.37
CA TRP A 34 -12.84 7.34 -12.70
C TRP A 34 -12.08 6.46 -13.68
N ILE A 35 -10.81 6.17 -13.38
CA ILE A 35 -10.00 5.18 -14.11
C ILE A 35 -9.67 4.00 -13.20
N VAL A 36 -9.86 2.78 -13.72
CA VAL A 36 -9.45 1.54 -13.08
C VAL A 36 -8.36 0.87 -13.92
N PRO A 37 -7.09 0.86 -13.47
CA PRO A 37 -6.00 0.14 -14.12
C PRO A 37 -6.17 -1.38 -13.94
N ASP A 38 -7.02 -1.99 -14.77
CA ASP A 38 -7.33 -3.42 -14.78
C ASP A 38 -6.29 -4.27 -15.51
N GLN A 39 -5.45 -3.65 -16.33
CA GLN A 39 -4.28 -4.27 -16.94
C GLN A 39 -3.12 -4.48 -15.96
N ASP A 40 -3.28 -4.10 -14.68
CA ASP A 40 -2.23 -4.34 -13.68
C ASP A 40 -2.34 -5.73 -13.05
N ALA A 41 -1.20 -6.29 -12.65
CA ALA A 41 -1.14 -7.63 -12.05
C ALA A 41 -1.42 -7.56 -10.54
N VAL A 42 -2.69 -7.37 -10.20
CA VAL A 42 -3.21 -7.36 -8.83
C VAL A 42 -4.31 -8.40 -8.69
N ASP A 43 -4.38 -9.09 -7.55
CA ASP A 43 -5.52 -9.97 -7.24
C ASP A 43 -6.70 -9.10 -6.78
N PRO A 44 -7.79 -9.00 -7.55
CA PRO A 44 -8.92 -8.13 -7.22
C PRO A 44 -9.64 -8.55 -5.95
N PHE A 45 -9.49 -9.80 -5.54
CA PHE A 45 -10.21 -10.35 -4.39
C PHE A 45 -9.32 -10.51 -3.15
N ALA A 46 -8.02 -10.20 -3.25
CA ALA A 46 -7.12 -10.26 -2.10
C ALA A 46 -7.21 -8.99 -1.27
N MET A 47 -7.19 -9.15 0.05
CA MET A 47 -7.10 -8.03 0.97
C MET A 47 -6.38 -8.40 2.27
N ARG A 48 -5.85 -7.39 2.94
CA ARG A 48 -5.34 -7.50 4.31
C ARG A 48 -6.50 -7.37 5.28
N VAL A 49 -6.55 -8.25 6.27
CA VAL A 49 -7.54 -8.21 7.35
C VAL A 49 -6.87 -8.40 8.71
N PRO A 50 -7.38 -7.74 9.77
CA PRO A 50 -6.93 -8.00 11.13
C PRO A 50 -7.60 -9.26 11.65
N VAL A 51 -6.82 -10.14 12.27
CA VAL A 51 -7.37 -11.32 12.95
C VAL A 51 -6.83 -11.39 14.37
N ARG A 52 -7.71 -11.79 15.29
CA ARG A 52 -7.35 -12.21 16.63
C ARG A 52 -7.20 -13.72 16.65
N THR A 53 -6.03 -14.19 17.04
CA THR A 53 -5.76 -15.61 17.20
C THR A 53 -6.46 -16.19 18.42
N ARG A 54 -6.46 -17.52 18.55
CA ARG A 54 -7.06 -18.22 19.70
C ARG A 54 -6.40 -17.85 21.04
N ASP A 55 -5.11 -17.50 21.04
CA ASP A 55 -4.37 -17.00 22.19
C ASP A 55 -4.54 -15.48 22.42
N GLY A 56 -5.46 -14.84 21.69
CA GLY A 56 -5.84 -13.44 21.90
C GLY A 56 -4.95 -12.40 21.21
N ARG A 57 -3.90 -12.83 20.49
CA ARG A 57 -2.97 -11.93 19.80
C ARG A 57 -3.56 -11.37 18.52
N LEU A 58 -3.27 -10.10 18.27
CA LEU A 58 -3.65 -9.45 17.03
C LEU A 58 -2.56 -9.67 15.97
N MET A 59 -2.98 -10.05 14.77
CA MET A 59 -2.08 -10.18 13.62
C MET A 59 -2.81 -9.78 12.34
N GLU A 60 -2.02 -9.42 11.33
CA GLU A 60 -2.50 -9.24 9.97
C GLU A 60 -2.53 -10.59 9.24
N ARG A 61 -3.56 -10.81 8.42
CA ARG A 61 -3.55 -11.84 7.38
C ARG A 61 -3.95 -11.27 6.03
N ARG A 62 -3.29 -11.75 4.97
CA ARG A 62 -3.75 -11.54 3.59
C ARG A 62 -4.65 -12.71 3.19
N LEU A 63 -5.93 -12.43 2.92
CA LEU A 63 -6.95 -13.42 2.56
C LEU A 63 -7.65 -13.01 1.26
N ARG A 64 -8.34 -13.97 0.63
CA ARG A 64 -9.18 -13.72 -0.54
C ARG A 64 -10.64 -13.74 -0.14
N LEU A 65 -11.44 -12.80 -0.67
CA LEU A 65 -12.89 -12.72 -0.49
C LEU A 65 -13.66 -13.80 -1.26
N VAL A 66 -12.98 -14.53 -2.14
CA VAL A 66 -13.54 -15.60 -2.96
C VAL A 66 -12.69 -16.87 -2.85
N ASP A 67 -13.30 -18.01 -3.14
CA ASP A 67 -12.63 -19.31 -3.19
C ASP A 67 -11.55 -19.35 -4.30
N GLY A 68 -10.60 -20.28 -4.18
CA GLY A 68 -9.53 -20.49 -5.17
C GLY A 68 -8.20 -19.83 -4.81
N SER A 69 -7.19 -20.04 -5.66
CA SER A 69 -5.82 -19.61 -5.41
C SER A 69 -5.52 -18.18 -5.89
N ASP A 70 -4.53 -17.55 -5.26
CA ASP A 70 -3.96 -16.26 -5.68
C ASP A 70 -3.49 -16.34 -7.15
N PRO A 71 -4.06 -15.51 -8.05
CA PRO A 71 -3.67 -15.43 -9.45
C PRO A 71 -2.38 -14.61 -9.58
N ARG A 72 -1.27 -15.19 -9.10
CA ARG A 72 0.05 -14.54 -9.09
C ARG A 72 0.47 -14.08 -10.48
N ASN A 73 0.83 -12.81 -10.59
CA ASN A 73 1.30 -12.16 -11.83
C ASN A 73 0.30 -12.17 -12.99
N ILE A 74 -0.99 -12.29 -12.70
CA ILE A 74 -2.08 -12.21 -13.68
C ILE A 74 -2.69 -10.82 -13.67
N ALA A 75 -2.89 -10.21 -14.84
CA ALA A 75 -3.63 -8.96 -14.98
C ALA A 75 -5.04 -9.08 -14.40
N ALA A 76 -5.50 -8.08 -13.65
CA ALA A 76 -6.80 -8.15 -12.96
C ALA A 76 -7.98 -8.34 -13.94
N CYS A 77 -7.87 -7.80 -15.16
CA CYS A 77 -8.84 -8.01 -16.24
C CYS A 77 -8.91 -9.47 -16.76
N CYS A 78 -7.93 -10.31 -16.43
CA CYS A 78 -7.92 -11.75 -16.75
C CYS A 78 -8.35 -12.63 -15.57
N VAL A 79 -8.55 -12.06 -14.39
CA VAL A 79 -9.04 -12.84 -13.24
C VAL A 79 -10.53 -13.10 -13.44
N PRO A 80 -11.04 -14.34 -13.30
CA PRO A 80 -12.45 -14.65 -13.50
C PRO A 80 -13.37 -13.90 -12.50
N ALA A 81 -14.52 -13.43 -12.99
CA ALA A 81 -15.62 -12.98 -12.14
C ALA A 81 -16.45 -14.17 -11.63
N GLY A 82 -17.41 -13.88 -10.76
CA GLY A 82 -18.46 -14.84 -10.37
C GLY A 82 -17.96 -16.04 -9.58
N VAL A 83 -16.76 -15.93 -9.03
CA VAL A 83 -16.20 -16.92 -8.11
C VAL A 83 -16.97 -16.89 -6.79
N ARG A 84 -17.20 -18.06 -6.22
CA ARG A 84 -17.92 -18.22 -4.96
C ARG A 84 -17.26 -17.39 -3.84
N ALA A 85 -18.05 -16.62 -3.11
CA ALA A 85 -17.57 -15.86 -1.96
C ALA A 85 -17.09 -16.80 -0.85
N ALA A 86 -15.92 -16.50 -0.27
CA ALA A 86 -15.36 -17.20 0.86
C ALA A 86 -16.15 -16.87 2.15
N PRO A 87 -16.27 -17.82 3.10
CA PRO A 87 -16.91 -17.55 4.37
C PRO A 87 -16.12 -16.50 5.17
N VAL A 88 -16.79 -15.86 6.14
CA VAL A 88 -16.14 -14.95 7.09
C VAL A 88 -14.97 -15.67 7.77
N PRO A 89 -13.74 -15.13 7.69
CA PRO A 89 -12.58 -15.75 8.33
C PRO A 89 -12.74 -15.86 9.85
N GLY A 90 -12.39 -17.02 10.39
CA GLY A 90 -12.32 -17.20 11.83
C GLY A 90 -11.31 -16.25 12.47
N GLY A 91 -11.72 -15.56 13.53
CA GLY A 91 -10.89 -14.60 14.26
C GLY A 91 -10.85 -13.19 13.65
N LEU A 92 -11.57 -12.91 12.55
CA LEU A 92 -11.67 -11.56 12.00
C LEU A 92 -12.16 -10.57 13.07
N THR A 93 -11.48 -9.44 13.19
CA THR A 93 -11.71 -8.43 14.24
C THR A 93 -11.34 -7.04 13.70
N PRO A 94 -11.93 -5.94 14.20
CA PRO A 94 -13.09 -5.83 15.10
C PRO A 94 -14.40 -6.25 14.41
N GLU A 95 -15.54 -6.03 15.06
CA GLU A 95 -16.87 -6.28 14.49
C GLU A 95 -17.09 -5.57 13.15
N SER A 96 -16.62 -4.33 13.01
CA SER A 96 -16.70 -3.60 11.73
C SER A 96 -15.94 -4.28 10.59
N ALA A 97 -14.88 -5.05 10.89
CA ALA A 97 -14.19 -5.83 9.87
C ALA A 97 -15.03 -7.04 9.42
N VAL A 98 -15.77 -7.67 10.34
CA VAL A 98 -16.71 -8.77 10.05
C VAL A 98 -17.88 -8.28 9.19
N GLU A 99 -18.46 -7.14 9.55
CA GLU A 99 -19.49 -6.46 8.77
C GLU A 99 -18.97 -6.08 7.38
N GLY A 100 -17.79 -5.46 7.32
CA GLY A 100 -17.12 -5.09 6.09
C GLY A 100 -16.89 -6.28 5.15
N TRP A 101 -16.40 -7.40 5.68
CA TRP A 101 -16.24 -8.64 4.92
C TRP A 101 -17.57 -9.11 4.33
N SER A 102 -18.62 -9.08 5.15
CA SER A 102 -19.96 -9.52 4.75
C SER A 102 -20.54 -8.62 3.66
N SER A 103 -20.40 -7.30 3.80
CA SER A 103 -20.85 -6.31 2.80
C SER A 103 -20.06 -6.40 1.50
N MET A 104 -18.73 -6.56 1.54
CA MET A 104 -17.93 -6.82 0.33
C MET A 104 -18.35 -8.11 -0.35
N SER A 105 -18.54 -9.19 0.41
CA SER A 105 -18.99 -10.47 -0.12
C SER A 105 -20.38 -10.38 -0.76
N ALA A 106 -21.28 -9.59 -0.19
CA ALA A 106 -22.61 -9.33 -0.76
C ALA A 106 -22.51 -8.53 -2.06
N ALA A 107 -21.82 -7.39 -2.05
CA ALA A 107 -21.64 -6.56 -3.23
C ALA A 107 -20.94 -7.33 -4.38
N LEU A 108 -19.97 -8.19 -4.08
CA LEU A 108 -19.36 -9.07 -5.09
C LEU A 108 -20.38 -10.04 -5.70
N ARG A 109 -21.28 -10.64 -4.91
CA ARG A 109 -22.33 -11.53 -5.42
C ARG A 109 -23.29 -10.79 -6.36
N ASP A 110 -23.66 -9.56 -6.03
CA ASP A 110 -24.56 -8.75 -6.86
C ASP A 110 -23.94 -8.46 -8.24
N HIS A 111 -22.61 -8.43 -8.33
CA HIS A 111 -21.86 -8.21 -9.58
C HIS A 111 -21.23 -9.46 -10.18
N GLN A 112 -21.68 -10.67 -9.80
CA GLN A 112 -21.09 -11.93 -10.25
C GLN A 112 -21.10 -12.14 -11.78
N ALA A 113 -22.02 -11.49 -12.49
CA ALA A 113 -22.14 -11.56 -13.95
C ALA A 113 -21.21 -10.56 -14.69
N SER A 114 -20.27 -9.92 -13.98
CA SER A 114 -19.30 -9.02 -14.60
C SER A 114 -18.35 -9.77 -15.55
N PRO A 115 -17.79 -9.11 -16.58
CA PRO A 115 -16.88 -9.77 -17.55
C PRO A 115 -15.65 -10.41 -16.91
N ASN A 116 -15.10 -9.78 -15.87
CA ASN A 116 -13.92 -10.22 -15.16
C ASN A 116 -13.92 -9.69 -13.71
N GLY A 117 -12.95 -10.15 -12.92
CA GLY A 117 -12.80 -9.83 -11.50
C GLY A 117 -12.48 -8.37 -11.25
N ALA A 118 -11.74 -7.70 -12.16
CA ALA A 118 -11.49 -6.26 -12.06
C ALA A 118 -12.78 -5.44 -12.16
N VAL A 119 -13.66 -5.77 -13.13
CA VAL A 119 -14.96 -5.12 -13.27
C VAL A 119 -15.86 -5.44 -12.08
N GLN A 120 -15.87 -6.70 -11.63
CA GLN A 120 -16.67 -7.15 -10.49
C GLN A 120 -16.33 -6.36 -9.21
N VAL A 121 -15.04 -6.30 -8.84
CA VAL A 121 -14.62 -5.60 -7.62
C VAL A 121 -14.83 -4.09 -7.74
N SER A 122 -14.63 -3.51 -8.92
CA SER A 122 -14.82 -2.06 -9.13
C SER A 122 -16.28 -1.66 -8.96
N ARG A 123 -17.21 -2.45 -9.50
CA ARG A 123 -18.66 -2.24 -9.30
C ARG A 123 -19.08 -2.46 -7.86
N ALA A 124 -18.58 -3.53 -7.22
CA ALA A 124 -18.84 -3.79 -5.80
C ALA A 124 -18.34 -2.64 -4.91
N ALA A 125 -17.12 -2.15 -5.15
CA ALA A 125 -16.57 -1.04 -4.40
C ALA A 125 -17.35 0.27 -4.62
N ARG A 126 -17.82 0.53 -5.85
CA ARG A 126 -18.74 1.65 -6.16
C ARG A 126 -20.03 1.57 -5.34
N ASP A 127 -20.62 0.38 -5.24
CA ASP A 127 -21.87 0.22 -4.49
C ASP A 127 -21.64 0.44 -2.99
N LEU A 128 -20.51 -0.04 -2.45
CA LEU A 128 -20.13 0.20 -1.05
C LEU A 128 -19.86 1.68 -0.75
N MET A 129 -19.33 2.45 -1.70
CA MET A 129 -19.07 3.89 -1.53
C MET A 129 -20.29 4.78 -1.84
N SER A 130 -21.39 4.22 -2.36
CA SER A 130 -22.55 4.97 -2.87
C SER A 130 -23.23 5.85 -1.83
N ARG A 131 -23.05 5.55 -0.52
CA ARG A 131 -23.50 6.42 0.58
C ARG A 131 -22.81 7.78 0.59
N TRP A 132 -21.57 7.86 0.13
CA TRP A 132 -20.73 9.06 0.31
C TRP A 132 -20.37 9.77 -0.99
N ILE A 133 -20.30 9.06 -2.11
CA ILE A 133 -19.84 9.60 -3.39
C ILE A 133 -20.86 9.28 -4.48
N ALA A 134 -21.20 10.28 -5.28
CA ALA A 134 -22.07 10.10 -6.43
C ALA A 134 -21.41 9.17 -7.46
N PRO A 135 -22.18 8.33 -8.17
CA PRO A 135 -21.62 7.49 -9.22
C PRO A 135 -21.03 8.35 -10.34
N ALA A 136 -19.85 7.96 -10.83
CA ALA A 136 -19.20 8.61 -11.96
C ALA A 136 -18.99 7.61 -13.11
N PRO A 137 -18.94 8.08 -14.38
CA PRO A 137 -18.42 7.28 -15.48
C PRO A 137 -17.06 6.69 -15.12
N THR A 138 -16.92 5.38 -15.27
CA THR A 138 -15.68 4.65 -14.97
C THR A 138 -15.16 4.07 -16.26
N CYS A 139 -13.90 4.34 -16.58
CA CYS A 139 -13.17 3.68 -17.66
C CYS A 139 -12.14 2.71 -17.08
N PHE A 140 -11.86 1.66 -17.82
CA PHE A 140 -10.82 0.68 -17.51
C PHE A 140 -9.55 0.96 -18.32
N GLY A 141 -8.39 0.62 -17.78
CA GLY A 141 -7.10 0.84 -18.45
C GLY A 141 -6.99 0.06 -19.76
N THR A 142 -7.62 -1.11 -19.86
CA THR A 142 -7.78 -1.83 -21.13
C THR A 142 -8.68 -1.09 -22.11
N GLU A 143 -9.77 -0.44 -21.69
CA GLU A 143 -10.63 0.36 -22.58
C GLU A 143 -9.89 1.56 -23.20
N VAL A 144 -8.89 2.14 -22.50
CA VAL A 144 -8.03 3.18 -23.07
C VAL A 144 -7.34 2.68 -24.36
N ALA A 145 -6.96 1.40 -24.40
CA ALA A 145 -6.34 0.79 -25.57
C ALA A 145 -7.29 0.72 -26.78
N GLY A 146 -8.60 0.68 -26.55
CA GLY A 146 -9.61 0.67 -27.62
C GLY A 146 -9.80 2.02 -28.32
N THR A 147 -9.25 3.10 -27.77
CA THR A 147 -9.48 4.46 -28.29
C THR A 147 -8.72 4.76 -29.57
N THR A 148 -9.27 5.65 -30.41
CA THR A 148 -8.59 6.15 -31.61
C THR A 148 -7.28 6.88 -31.27
N MET A 149 -7.23 7.59 -30.14
CA MET A 149 -6.03 8.31 -29.72
C MET A 149 -4.91 7.34 -29.33
N PHE A 150 -5.23 6.28 -28.58
CA PHE A 150 -4.24 5.24 -28.26
C PHE A 150 -3.65 4.61 -29.52
N ARG A 151 -4.49 4.26 -30.50
CA ARG A 151 -4.01 3.74 -31.79
C ARG A 151 -3.04 4.69 -32.48
N ARG A 152 -3.37 5.98 -32.56
CA ARG A 152 -2.49 7.00 -33.16
C ARG A 152 -1.16 7.15 -32.42
N LEU A 153 -1.16 7.01 -31.10
CA LEU A 153 0.07 7.02 -30.31
C LEU A 153 0.93 5.79 -30.57
N VAL A 154 0.33 4.60 -30.66
CA VAL A 154 1.05 3.38 -31.04
C VAL A 154 1.65 3.51 -32.44
N GLU A 155 0.88 4.00 -33.42
CA GLU A 155 1.38 4.26 -34.78
C GLU A 155 2.54 5.26 -34.78
N ARG A 156 2.46 6.34 -33.98
CA ARG A 156 3.55 7.31 -33.83
C ARG A 156 4.79 6.70 -33.18
N MET A 157 4.61 5.87 -32.14
CA MET A 157 5.70 5.13 -31.51
C MET A 157 6.38 4.18 -32.49
N MET A 158 5.62 3.54 -33.38
CA MET A 158 6.20 2.64 -34.40
C MET A 158 6.93 3.42 -35.50
N ALA A 159 6.46 4.62 -35.86
CA ALA A 159 7.08 5.44 -36.88
C ALA A 159 8.43 6.04 -36.45
N ASP A 160 8.55 6.39 -35.15
CA ASP A 160 9.79 6.90 -34.55
C ASP A 160 9.92 6.40 -33.10
N PRO A 161 10.32 5.12 -32.91
CA PRO A 161 10.45 4.55 -31.59
C PRO A 161 11.59 5.17 -30.80
N ASP A 162 12.62 5.64 -31.50
CA ASP A 162 13.82 6.19 -30.89
C ASP A 162 13.50 7.47 -30.12
N ALA A 163 12.83 8.43 -30.77
CA ALA A 163 12.41 9.68 -30.12
C ALA A 163 11.48 9.43 -28.93
N CYS A 164 10.58 8.44 -29.01
CA CYS A 164 9.71 8.06 -27.91
C CYS A 164 10.51 7.54 -26.70
N ILE A 165 11.44 6.60 -26.95
CA ILE A 165 12.22 5.94 -25.91
C ILE A 165 13.23 6.91 -25.29
N GLU A 166 13.90 7.73 -26.08
CA GLU A 166 14.84 8.73 -25.57
C GLU A 166 14.14 9.74 -24.66
N ALA A 167 12.99 10.28 -25.07
CA ALA A 167 12.21 11.20 -24.26
C ALA A 167 11.74 10.55 -22.95
N TYR A 168 11.23 9.31 -23.02
CA TYR A 168 10.82 8.55 -21.83
C TYR A 168 12.00 8.31 -20.89
N ASN A 169 13.13 7.79 -21.41
CA ASN A 169 14.29 7.41 -20.61
C ASN A 169 14.96 8.62 -19.98
N ARG A 170 15.03 9.75 -20.71
CA ARG A 170 15.50 11.04 -20.16
C ARG A 170 14.62 11.51 -19.02
N ALA A 171 13.30 11.48 -19.18
CA ALA A 171 12.36 11.84 -18.13
C ALA A 171 12.49 10.92 -16.90
N ALA A 172 12.59 9.61 -17.10
CA ALA A 172 12.76 8.65 -16.01
C ALA A 172 14.11 8.84 -15.27
N ALA A 173 15.19 9.11 -16.01
CA ALA A 173 16.52 9.35 -15.44
C ALA A 173 16.61 10.63 -14.60
N ALA A 174 15.79 11.64 -14.91
CA ALA A 174 15.69 12.87 -14.10
C ALA A 174 15.03 12.64 -12.72
N HIS A 175 14.34 11.51 -12.53
CA HIS A 175 13.60 11.18 -11.31
C HIS A 175 13.95 9.77 -10.78
N PRO A 176 15.20 9.50 -10.37
CA PRO A 176 15.64 8.17 -9.94
C PRO A 176 14.85 7.63 -8.74
N ASP A 177 14.35 8.50 -7.87
CA ASP A 177 13.55 8.14 -6.69
C ASP A 177 12.19 7.49 -7.02
N ALA A 178 11.70 7.68 -8.25
CA ALA A 178 10.47 7.05 -8.74
C ALA A 178 10.67 5.58 -9.14
N ARG A 179 11.93 5.13 -9.29
CA ARG A 179 12.32 3.74 -9.66
C ARG A 179 11.61 3.22 -10.92
N VAL A 180 11.37 4.09 -11.89
CA VAL A 180 10.82 3.70 -13.19
C VAL A 180 11.92 3.04 -14.00
N ALA A 181 11.67 1.82 -14.47
CA ALA A 181 12.60 1.13 -15.34
C ALA A 181 12.69 1.83 -16.71
N PRO A 182 13.90 2.03 -17.26
CA PRO A 182 14.05 2.55 -18.61
C PRO A 182 13.52 1.54 -19.63
N LEU A 183 13.02 2.05 -20.75
CA LEU A 183 12.67 1.25 -21.92
C LEU A 183 13.96 0.80 -22.62
N VAL A 184 13.95 -0.44 -23.11
CA VAL A 184 15.06 -0.99 -23.90
C VAL A 184 15.17 -0.25 -25.23
N ARG A 185 16.38 0.24 -25.51
CA ARG A 185 16.82 0.83 -26.77
C ARG A 185 18.09 0.12 -27.19
N ASP A 186 17.99 -0.78 -28.16
CA ASP A 186 19.14 -1.50 -28.73
C ASP A 186 19.15 -1.30 -30.26
N GLU A 187 19.96 -0.36 -30.73
CA GLU A 187 20.13 -0.08 -32.16
C GLU A 187 20.81 -1.24 -32.90
N VAL A 188 21.66 -2.02 -32.23
CA VAL A 188 22.44 -3.09 -32.86
C VAL A 188 21.55 -4.28 -33.17
N GLN A 189 20.69 -4.66 -32.22
CA GLN A 189 19.72 -5.73 -32.40
C GLN A 189 18.38 -5.24 -32.99
N TYR A 190 18.26 -3.92 -33.25
CA TYR A 190 17.02 -3.26 -33.67
C TYR A 190 15.84 -3.54 -32.72
N ARG A 191 16.10 -3.55 -31.41
CA ARG A 191 15.09 -3.85 -30.38
C ARG A 191 14.71 -2.59 -29.62
N PHE A 192 13.51 -2.11 -29.92
CA PHE A 192 12.94 -0.90 -29.32
C PHE A 192 11.70 -1.27 -28.53
N GLU A 193 11.76 -1.10 -27.21
CA GLU A 193 10.61 -1.37 -26.33
C GLU A 193 9.64 -0.19 -26.29
N LEU A 194 8.36 -0.49 -26.40
CA LEU A 194 7.29 0.48 -26.25
C LEU A 194 6.72 0.46 -24.82
N PRO A 195 6.18 1.60 -24.32
CA PRO A 195 5.57 1.74 -22.99
C PRO A 195 4.18 1.08 -22.92
N LEU A 196 4.11 -0.16 -23.39
CA LEU A 196 2.92 -0.99 -23.53
C LEU A 196 3.12 -2.31 -22.78
N TRP A 197 2.00 -2.92 -22.41
CA TRP A 197 1.90 -4.32 -22.04
C TRP A 197 1.21 -5.09 -23.15
N TRP A 198 1.68 -6.29 -23.43
CA TRP A 198 0.88 -7.31 -24.10
C TRP A 198 0.35 -8.25 -23.04
N ILE A 199 -0.97 -8.34 -22.92
CA ILE A 199 -1.66 -9.27 -22.03
C ILE A 199 -1.87 -10.57 -22.81
N GLU A 200 -1.28 -11.65 -22.33
CA GLU A 200 -1.36 -12.97 -22.96
C GLU A 200 -2.66 -13.70 -22.63
N ALA A 201 -2.95 -14.79 -23.35
CA ALA A 201 -4.13 -15.62 -23.08
C ALA A 201 -4.14 -16.20 -21.66
N GLY A 202 -2.96 -16.45 -21.08
CA GLY A 202 -2.82 -16.88 -19.68
C GLY A 202 -2.94 -15.73 -18.66
N GLY A 203 -3.10 -14.49 -19.12
CA GLY A 203 -3.22 -13.27 -18.32
C GLY A 203 -1.92 -12.67 -17.82
N GLN A 204 -0.77 -13.28 -18.14
CA GLN A 204 0.53 -12.68 -17.89
C GLN A 204 0.74 -11.46 -18.77
N ARG A 205 1.58 -10.53 -18.30
CA ARG A 205 1.95 -9.32 -19.03
C ARG A 205 3.38 -9.45 -19.51
N ARG A 206 3.61 -9.23 -20.81
CA ARG A 206 4.97 -9.13 -21.37
C ARG A 206 5.23 -7.73 -21.92
N ARG A 207 6.52 -7.36 -21.93
CA ARG A 207 6.98 -6.13 -22.58
C ARG A 207 6.70 -6.23 -24.09
N VAL A 208 6.48 -5.08 -24.72
CA VAL A 208 6.18 -4.96 -26.15
C VAL A 208 7.36 -4.28 -26.81
N PHE A 209 7.81 -4.85 -27.91
CA PHE A 209 8.83 -4.29 -28.79
C PHE A 209 8.20 -3.94 -30.15
N VAL A 210 8.84 -3.05 -30.92
CA VAL A 210 8.33 -2.67 -32.25
C VAL A 210 8.11 -3.89 -33.16
N GLU A 211 9.04 -4.85 -33.14
CA GLU A 211 8.96 -6.13 -33.87
C GLU A 211 7.69 -6.95 -33.55
N ASP A 212 7.13 -6.82 -32.34
CA ASP A 212 5.87 -7.48 -31.97
C ASP A 212 4.65 -6.92 -32.72
N LEU A 213 4.75 -5.70 -33.25
CA LEU A 213 3.64 -4.97 -33.85
C LEU A 213 3.70 -4.95 -35.38
N GLU A 214 4.88 -5.19 -35.98
CA GLU A 214 5.10 -5.16 -37.43
C GLU A 214 4.30 -6.22 -38.20
N GLU A 215 3.87 -7.30 -37.53
CA GLU A 215 2.99 -8.32 -38.13
C GLU A 215 1.54 -7.84 -38.37
N GLY A 216 1.23 -6.57 -38.06
CA GLY A 216 -0.03 -5.90 -38.45
C GLY A 216 -1.30 -6.44 -37.81
N ARG A 217 -1.17 -7.30 -36.78
CA ARG A 217 -2.29 -7.99 -36.12
C ARG A 217 -2.23 -7.83 -34.60
N TRP A 218 -2.01 -6.61 -34.13
CA TRP A 218 -2.24 -6.32 -32.73
C TRP A 218 -3.69 -5.91 -32.51
N GLN A 219 -4.26 -6.34 -31.39
CA GLN A 219 -5.60 -5.96 -30.96
C GLN A 219 -5.49 -5.25 -29.61
N ALA A 220 -6.37 -4.27 -29.38
CA ALA A 220 -6.52 -3.67 -28.07
C ALA A 220 -7.15 -4.67 -27.11
N ALA A 221 -6.62 -4.79 -25.91
CA ALA A 221 -7.31 -5.47 -24.83
C ALA A 221 -8.60 -4.70 -24.46
N SER A 222 -9.63 -5.40 -24.00
CA SER A 222 -10.82 -4.81 -23.38
C SER A 222 -11.24 -5.63 -22.16
N PRO A 223 -12.15 -5.14 -21.30
CA PRO A 223 -12.64 -5.92 -20.18
C PRO A 223 -13.28 -7.25 -20.60
N GLU A 224 -13.95 -7.31 -21.76
CA GLU A 224 -14.58 -8.51 -22.31
C GLU A 224 -13.59 -9.40 -23.07
N ARG A 225 -12.51 -8.82 -23.60
CA ARG A 225 -11.46 -9.52 -24.36
C ARG A 225 -10.10 -9.04 -23.89
N PRO A 226 -9.60 -9.52 -22.75
CA PRO A 226 -8.43 -8.93 -22.09
C PRO A 226 -7.10 -9.28 -22.77
N VAL A 227 -7.09 -10.11 -23.82
CA VAL A 227 -5.88 -10.47 -24.56
C VAL A 227 -5.56 -9.37 -25.58
N GLY A 228 -4.39 -8.75 -25.49
CA GLY A 228 -3.96 -7.71 -26.42
C GLY A 228 -3.11 -6.62 -25.79
N LEU A 229 -2.99 -5.50 -26.49
CA LEU A 229 -2.26 -4.33 -26.04
C LEU A 229 -3.02 -3.57 -24.95
N ALA A 230 -2.28 -3.15 -23.93
CA ALA A 230 -2.75 -2.22 -22.91
C ALA A 230 -1.65 -1.20 -22.56
N PRO A 231 -2.01 0.04 -22.20
CA PRO A 231 -1.01 1.05 -21.81
C PRO A 231 -0.35 0.70 -20.48
N ARG A 232 0.95 1.00 -20.34
CA ARG A 232 1.59 1.10 -19.01
C ARG A 232 1.11 2.34 -18.26
N ALA A 233 1.34 2.37 -16.94
CA ALA A 233 0.83 3.41 -16.06
C ALA A 233 1.13 4.86 -16.52
N LEU A 234 2.38 5.13 -16.97
CA LEU A 234 2.78 6.47 -17.44
C LEU A 234 2.04 6.85 -18.72
N LEU A 235 1.95 5.94 -19.70
CA LEU A 235 1.22 6.17 -20.96
C LEU A 235 -0.28 6.35 -20.70
N MET A 236 -0.87 5.49 -19.88
CA MET A 236 -2.28 5.55 -19.51
C MET A 236 -2.62 6.90 -18.88
N THR A 237 -1.83 7.32 -17.89
CA THR A 237 -2.04 8.60 -17.20
C THR A 237 -1.84 9.78 -18.15
N GLY A 238 -0.80 9.73 -19.00
CA GLY A 238 -0.54 10.78 -19.98
C GLY A 238 -1.67 10.92 -21.02
N VAL A 239 -2.24 9.80 -21.50
CA VAL A 239 -3.41 9.81 -22.40
C VAL A 239 -4.62 10.45 -21.72
N LEU A 240 -4.91 10.06 -20.49
CA LEU A 240 -6.07 10.61 -19.76
C LEU A 240 -5.91 12.10 -19.45
N ARG A 241 -4.70 12.54 -19.08
CA ARG A 241 -4.41 13.95 -18.78
C ARG A 241 -4.30 14.83 -20.03
N ALA A 242 -3.94 14.28 -21.18
CA ALA A 242 -3.89 15.03 -22.41
C ALA A 242 -5.28 15.24 -23.03
N TRP A 243 -6.21 14.30 -22.84
CA TRP A 243 -7.47 14.29 -23.62
C TRP A 243 -8.76 13.92 -22.88
N ALA A 244 -8.70 13.44 -21.63
CA ALA A 244 -9.90 12.94 -20.92
C ALA A 244 -10.27 13.75 -19.66
N CYS A 245 -9.41 14.66 -19.19
CA CYS A 245 -9.71 15.47 -18.01
C CYS A 245 -9.02 16.82 -18.01
N ASP A 246 -9.57 17.76 -17.25
CA ASP A 246 -8.98 19.09 -16.97
C ASP A 246 -8.16 19.12 -15.67
N LEU A 247 -8.32 18.11 -14.82
CA LEU A 247 -7.61 17.94 -13.55
C LEU A 247 -7.58 16.46 -13.19
N PHE A 248 -6.39 15.96 -12.82
CA PHE A 248 -6.21 14.59 -12.36
C PHE A 248 -5.78 14.55 -10.88
N ILE A 249 -6.42 13.69 -10.09
CA ILE A 249 -6.15 13.58 -8.65
C ILE A 249 -5.39 12.28 -8.38
N HIS A 250 -4.14 12.43 -7.94
CA HIS A 250 -3.28 11.33 -7.53
C HIS A 250 -3.26 11.14 -6.00
N GLY A 251 -2.83 9.95 -5.58
CA GLY A 251 -2.36 9.74 -4.21
C GLY A 251 -0.86 9.99 -4.13
N THR A 252 -0.28 9.94 -2.93
CA THR A 252 1.18 10.16 -2.71
C THR A 252 2.08 9.28 -3.57
N GLY A 253 1.64 8.05 -3.88
CA GLY A 253 2.35 7.17 -4.80
C GLY A 253 2.40 7.69 -6.23
N GLY A 254 1.30 8.27 -6.74
CA GLY A 254 1.16 8.73 -8.13
C GLY A 254 1.95 10.00 -8.44
N ALA A 255 2.06 10.91 -7.47
CA ALA A 255 2.70 12.22 -7.64
C ALA A 255 4.12 12.17 -8.23
N ARG A 256 4.90 11.14 -7.86
CA ARG A 256 6.28 10.97 -8.34
C ARG A 256 6.37 10.51 -9.78
N TYR A 257 5.47 9.60 -10.19
CA TYR A 257 5.41 9.12 -11.57
C TYR A 257 4.92 10.19 -12.52
N ASP A 258 4.11 11.11 -12.01
CA ASP A 258 3.48 12.13 -12.80
C ASP A 258 4.48 13.14 -13.39
N LEU A 259 5.51 13.52 -12.62
CA LEU A 259 6.62 14.36 -13.10
C LEU A 259 7.32 13.75 -14.33
N ILE A 260 7.47 12.41 -14.34
CA ILE A 260 8.04 11.69 -15.48
C ILE A 260 7.08 11.74 -16.67
N THR A 261 5.78 11.49 -16.43
CA THR A 261 4.76 11.55 -17.49
C THR A 261 4.68 12.94 -18.12
N GLU A 262 4.73 14.02 -17.33
CA GLU A 262 4.72 15.40 -17.84
C GLU A 262 5.95 15.70 -18.70
N ALA A 263 7.15 15.41 -18.20
CA ALA A 263 8.38 15.67 -18.93
C ALA A 263 8.43 14.85 -20.24
N TRP A 264 8.02 13.58 -20.18
CA TRP A 264 7.98 12.71 -21.35
C TRP A 264 6.99 13.21 -22.42
N PHE A 265 5.75 13.53 -22.06
CA PHE A 265 4.75 14.00 -23.02
C PHE A 265 5.09 15.39 -23.59
N ARG A 266 5.67 16.28 -22.78
CA ARG A 266 6.17 17.58 -23.25
C ARG A 266 7.26 17.40 -24.30
N ASP A 267 8.26 16.57 -23.99
CA ASP A 267 9.43 16.41 -24.85
C ASP A 267 9.12 15.60 -26.12
N TRP A 268 8.24 14.60 -26.05
CA TRP A 268 7.92 13.71 -27.17
C TRP A 268 6.78 14.21 -28.07
N LEU A 269 5.75 14.81 -27.47
CA LEU A 269 4.53 15.22 -28.17
C LEU A 269 4.34 16.74 -28.22
N GLY A 270 5.13 17.52 -27.46
CA GLY A 270 4.91 18.95 -27.34
C GLY A 270 3.62 19.31 -26.59
N LEU A 271 3.13 18.40 -25.74
CA LEU A 271 1.85 18.57 -25.04
C LEU A 271 2.07 19.01 -23.59
N GLU A 272 1.29 20.00 -23.15
CA GLU A 272 1.08 20.28 -21.74
C GLU A 272 -0.11 19.44 -21.25
N LEU A 273 0.11 18.68 -20.19
CA LEU A 273 -0.90 17.79 -19.61
C LEU A 273 -1.78 18.57 -18.63
N ALA A 274 -3.06 18.17 -18.52
CA ALA A 274 -3.95 18.69 -17.49
C ALA A 274 -3.30 18.61 -16.10
N PRO A 275 -3.39 19.65 -15.26
CA PRO A 275 -2.72 19.69 -13.97
C PRO A 275 -3.09 18.49 -13.09
N MET A 276 -2.18 18.17 -12.17
CA MET A 276 -2.40 17.14 -11.16
C MET A 276 -2.44 17.75 -9.76
N VAL A 277 -3.17 17.10 -8.85
CA VAL A 277 -3.13 17.38 -7.40
C VAL A 277 -3.00 16.09 -6.62
N THR A 278 -2.26 16.14 -5.50
CA THR A 278 -2.06 14.98 -4.63
C THR A 278 -2.99 15.09 -3.42
N VAL A 279 -3.75 14.03 -3.18
CA VAL A 279 -4.63 13.92 -2.01
C VAL A 279 -4.25 12.68 -1.21
N SER A 280 -4.14 12.85 0.10
CA SER A 280 -3.91 11.77 1.05
C SER A 280 -4.81 11.98 2.26
N ALA A 281 -5.17 10.89 2.90
CA ALA A 281 -5.74 10.92 4.24
C ALA A 281 -5.37 9.65 4.98
N ASP A 282 -5.34 9.76 6.29
CA ASP A 282 -5.11 8.64 7.20
C ASP A 282 -6.40 8.39 7.97
N ALA A 283 -6.87 7.15 7.89
CA ALA A 283 -7.97 6.66 8.73
C ALA A 283 -7.56 5.29 9.27
N PHE A 284 -7.85 5.07 10.54
CA PHE A 284 -7.40 3.91 11.29
C PHE A 284 -8.58 3.02 11.64
N LEU A 285 -8.32 1.72 11.67
CA LEU A 285 -9.27 0.73 12.14
C LEU A 285 -9.04 0.55 13.64
N ASP A 286 -10.09 0.73 14.45
CA ASP A 286 -10.03 0.54 15.90
C ASP A 286 -9.92 -0.96 16.21
N LEU A 287 -8.72 -1.44 16.52
CA LEU A 287 -8.45 -2.86 16.81
C LEU A 287 -8.54 -3.14 18.33
N GLY A 288 -8.87 -2.13 19.13
CA GLY A 288 -8.97 -2.21 20.58
C GLY A 288 -7.62 -2.47 21.25
N VAL A 289 -6.50 -2.06 20.63
CA VAL A 289 -5.19 -2.20 21.25
C VAL A 289 -5.06 -1.21 22.40
N GLY A 290 -4.99 -1.74 23.62
CA GLY A 290 -4.78 -0.95 24.83
C GLY A 290 -3.40 -0.27 24.88
N LYS A 291 -3.19 0.58 25.89
CA LYS A 291 -1.89 1.25 26.09
C LYS A 291 -0.76 0.22 26.21
N VAL A 292 0.29 0.40 25.42
CA VAL A 292 1.49 -0.44 25.44
C VAL A 292 2.56 0.20 26.32
N GLU A 293 3.13 -0.59 27.23
CA GLU A 293 4.20 -0.16 28.13
C GLU A 293 5.52 0.01 27.34
N THR A 294 6.03 1.23 27.23
CA THR A 294 7.16 1.54 26.34
C THR A 294 8.53 1.21 26.96
N ASP A 295 8.64 1.30 28.28
CA ASP A 295 9.89 1.18 29.05
C ASP A 295 10.09 -0.21 29.68
N ALA A 296 9.19 -1.18 29.46
CA ALA A 296 9.28 -2.53 30.04
C ALA A 296 10.62 -3.22 29.72
N ALA A 297 11.12 -3.10 28.49
CA ALA A 297 12.41 -3.67 28.08
C ALA A 297 13.60 -3.00 28.80
N TRP A 298 13.54 -1.68 28.97
CA TRP A 298 14.53 -0.94 29.75
C TRP A 298 14.51 -1.40 31.20
N ARG A 299 13.34 -1.52 31.82
CA ARG A 299 13.21 -1.99 33.21
C ARG A 299 13.76 -3.40 33.41
N ALA A 300 13.42 -4.33 32.52
CA ALA A 300 13.91 -5.70 32.60
C ALA A 300 15.44 -5.78 32.47
N HIS A 301 16.02 -5.00 31.56
CA HIS A 301 17.48 -4.92 31.41
C HIS A 301 18.15 -4.28 32.63
N HIS A 302 17.67 -3.11 33.07
CA HIS A 302 18.29 -2.33 34.13
C HIS A 302 18.17 -2.97 35.51
N ALA A 303 17.06 -3.64 35.83
CA ALA A 303 16.87 -4.29 37.13
C ALA A 303 17.99 -5.30 37.45
N ARG A 304 18.56 -5.98 36.44
CA ARG A 304 19.69 -6.93 36.62
C ARG A 304 20.95 -6.29 37.20
N HIS A 305 21.10 -4.99 37.03
CA HIS A 305 22.26 -4.21 37.45
C HIS A 305 21.93 -3.16 38.51
N ALA A 306 20.63 -2.91 38.74
CA ALA A 306 20.08 -1.93 39.66
C ALA A 306 19.22 -2.58 40.75
N PRO A 307 19.83 -3.17 41.81
CA PRO A 307 19.10 -3.82 42.90
C PRO A 307 18.05 -2.91 43.57
N GLU A 308 18.29 -1.60 43.59
CA GLU A 308 17.34 -0.59 44.06
C GLU A 308 15.99 -0.61 43.32
N MET A 309 15.95 -1.06 42.06
CA MET A 309 14.71 -1.20 41.29
C MET A 309 13.80 -2.32 41.80
N LEU A 310 14.37 -3.30 42.50
CA LEU A 310 13.63 -4.38 43.17
C LEU A 310 13.57 -4.16 44.69
N GLY A 311 13.81 -2.94 45.17
CA GLY A 311 13.78 -2.61 46.60
C GLY A 311 14.96 -3.16 47.42
N ARG A 312 15.99 -3.72 46.77
CA ARG A 312 17.19 -4.27 47.42
C ARG A 312 18.23 -3.18 47.71
N THR A 313 17.87 -2.27 48.61
CA THR A 313 18.71 -1.12 48.99
C THR A 313 20.02 -1.52 49.66
N ASP A 314 20.02 -2.66 50.38
CA ASP A 314 21.20 -3.29 50.98
C ASP A 314 22.26 -3.65 49.94
N VAL A 315 21.84 -4.36 48.89
CA VAL A 315 22.71 -4.77 47.78
C VAL A 315 23.16 -3.54 46.98
N ALA A 316 22.27 -2.57 46.77
CA ALA A 316 22.60 -1.34 46.06
C ALA A 316 23.68 -0.51 46.79
N LEU A 317 23.64 -0.45 48.13
CA LEU A 317 24.68 0.20 48.95
C LEU A 317 26.02 -0.54 48.84
N GLY A 318 25.99 -1.87 48.95
CA GLY A 318 27.16 -2.72 48.75
C GLY A 318 27.79 -2.54 47.36
N ARG A 319 26.97 -2.48 46.31
CA ARG A 319 27.39 -2.21 44.93
C ARG A 319 28.13 -0.88 44.83
N ARG A 320 27.54 0.22 45.34
CA ARG A 320 28.15 1.57 45.31
C ARG A 320 29.51 1.57 46.02
N THR A 321 29.59 0.94 47.18
CA THR A 321 30.84 0.83 47.95
C THR A 321 31.95 0.13 47.14
N ILE A 322 31.61 -0.96 46.42
CA ILE A 322 32.58 -1.68 45.59
C ILE A 322 32.95 -0.86 44.34
N VAL A 323 32.00 -0.16 43.72
CA VAL A 323 32.26 0.72 42.57
C VAL A 323 33.23 1.85 42.96
N ASP A 324 33.04 2.49 44.11
CA ASP A 324 33.96 3.52 44.63
C ASP A 324 35.38 2.96 44.85
N GLN A 325 35.49 1.72 45.32
CA GLN A 325 36.79 1.03 45.47
C GLN A 325 37.45 0.78 44.10
N ILE A 326 36.66 0.40 43.09
CA ILE A 326 37.14 0.21 41.72
C ILE A 326 37.66 1.54 41.17
N GLU A 327 36.90 2.63 41.31
CA GLU A 327 37.27 3.95 40.79
C GLU A 327 38.57 4.48 41.42
N ARG A 328 38.76 4.28 42.73
CA ARG A 328 39.97 4.70 43.46
C ARG A 328 41.18 3.81 43.21
N ALA A 329 41.00 2.56 42.74
CA ALA A 329 42.10 1.62 42.56
C ALA A 329 42.87 1.88 41.24
N PRO A 330 44.23 1.85 41.26
CA PRO A 330 45.04 2.05 40.06
C PRO A 330 44.68 1.09 38.93
N ARG A 331 44.73 1.57 37.68
CA ARG A 331 44.48 0.74 36.49
C ARG A 331 45.47 -0.44 36.44
N GLY A 332 44.96 -1.63 36.13
CA GLY A 332 45.77 -2.86 36.06
C GLY A 332 46.19 -3.44 37.42
N SER A 333 45.82 -2.83 38.55
CA SER A 333 46.17 -3.34 39.89
C SER A 333 45.39 -4.60 40.27
N GLN A 334 46.00 -5.41 41.16
CA GLN A 334 45.35 -6.58 41.74
C GLN A 334 44.10 -6.19 42.56
N LEU A 335 44.19 -5.08 43.31
CA LEU A 335 43.07 -4.53 44.08
C LEU A 335 41.86 -4.22 43.19
N ARG A 336 42.08 -3.63 42.02
CA ARG A 336 41.01 -3.35 41.06
C ARG A 336 40.38 -4.66 40.54
N ARG A 337 41.19 -5.66 40.21
CA ARG A 337 40.71 -6.99 39.79
C ARG A 337 39.87 -7.68 40.88
N ASP A 338 40.30 -7.59 42.14
CA ASP A 338 39.59 -8.20 43.27
C ASP A 338 38.27 -7.49 43.57
N ALA A 339 38.23 -6.16 43.45
CA ALA A 339 37.00 -5.39 43.56
C ALA A 339 36.01 -5.71 42.42
N PHE A 340 36.49 -5.88 41.18
CA PHE A 340 35.66 -6.35 40.07
C PHE A 340 35.06 -7.73 40.33
N ARG A 341 35.86 -8.70 40.80
CA ARG A 341 35.37 -10.04 41.15
C ARG A 341 34.27 -9.98 42.22
N ARG A 342 34.50 -9.22 43.30
CA ARG A 342 33.48 -9.01 44.35
C ARG A 342 32.20 -8.36 43.83
N LEU A 343 32.30 -7.42 42.89
CA LEU A 343 31.12 -6.82 42.25
C LEU A 343 30.33 -7.86 41.44
N HIS A 344 31.04 -8.70 40.68
CA HIS A 344 30.42 -9.77 39.90
C HIS A 344 29.75 -10.81 40.80
N ASP A 345 30.40 -11.23 41.88
CA ASP A 345 29.85 -12.17 42.85
C ASP A 345 28.61 -11.60 43.54
N LEU A 346 28.67 -10.35 44.02
CA LEU A 346 27.54 -9.66 44.63
C LEU A 346 26.33 -9.59 43.67
N LEU A 347 26.55 -9.16 42.43
CA LEU A 347 25.50 -9.08 41.42
C LEU A 347 25.03 -10.47 40.96
N GLY A 348 25.88 -11.49 41.02
CA GLY A 348 25.56 -12.88 40.74
C GLY A 348 24.60 -13.43 41.78
N SER A 349 24.94 -13.31 43.06
CA SER A 349 24.08 -13.71 44.19
C SER A 349 22.76 -12.94 44.20
N TYR A 350 22.80 -11.63 43.93
CA TYR A 350 21.59 -10.82 43.78
C TYR A 350 20.66 -11.35 42.68
N ARG A 351 21.19 -11.59 41.47
CA ARG A 351 20.41 -12.09 40.34
C ARG A 351 19.83 -13.48 40.60
N GLN A 352 20.57 -14.32 41.34
CA GLN A 352 20.09 -15.64 41.74
C GLN A 352 18.98 -15.54 42.81
N ALA A 353 19.13 -14.66 43.79
CA ALA A 353 18.12 -14.44 44.83
C ALA A 353 16.83 -13.83 44.27
N GLU A 354 16.94 -12.89 43.33
CA GLU A 354 15.81 -12.20 42.69
C GLU A 354 15.39 -12.84 41.35
N ALA A 355 15.76 -14.09 41.11
CA ALA A 355 15.55 -14.74 39.81
C ALA A 355 14.07 -14.72 39.38
N ALA A 356 13.13 -14.91 40.31
CA ALA A 356 11.70 -14.87 40.03
C ALA A 356 11.22 -13.46 39.63
N ALA A 357 11.61 -12.42 40.35
CA ALA A 357 11.24 -11.04 40.05
C ALA A 357 11.86 -10.55 38.72
N LEU A 358 13.11 -10.93 38.44
CA LEU A 358 13.75 -10.65 37.16
C LEU A 358 13.07 -11.39 36.00
N ALA A 359 12.67 -12.65 36.21
CA ALA A 359 11.91 -13.41 35.22
C ALA A 359 10.52 -12.80 34.95
N GLU A 360 9.86 -12.24 35.96
CA GLU A 360 8.60 -11.51 35.80
C GLU A 360 8.79 -10.24 34.96
N LEU A 361 9.86 -9.47 35.22
CA LEU A 361 10.19 -8.30 34.40
C LEU A 361 10.51 -8.67 32.95
N ASP A 362 11.22 -9.79 32.72
CA ASP A 362 11.46 -10.32 31.38
C ASP A 362 10.16 -10.72 30.68
N ALA A 363 9.25 -11.39 31.40
CA ALA A 363 7.94 -11.76 30.87
C ALA A 363 7.12 -10.52 30.48
N ARG A 364 7.11 -9.48 31.33
CA ARG A 364 6.48 -8.18 31.02
C ARG A 364 7.11 -7.48 29.83
N ALA A 365 8.44 -7.50 29.72
CA ALA A 365 9.14 -6.93 28.57
C ALA A 365 8.81 -7.68 27.27
N ALA A 366 8.72 -9.00 27.31
CA ALA A 366 8.30 -9.83 26.18
C ALA A 366 6.83 -9.56 25.79
N GLU A 367 5.93 -9.44 26.76
CA GLU A 367 4.54 -9.08 26.52
C GLU A 367 4.41 -7.67 25.91
N ALA A 368 5.10 -6.68 26.46
CA ALA A 368 5.12 -5.32 25.92
C ALA A 368 5.70 -5.27 24.50
N ALA A 369 6.73 -6.08 24.21
CA ALA A 369 7.26 -6.21 22.86
C ALA A 369 6.26 -6.86 21.89
N ALA A 370 5.53 -7.89 22.31
CA ALA A 370 4.46 -8.48 21.51
C ALA A 370 3.33 -7.48 21.24
N ARG A 371 2.89 -6.75 22.27
CA ARG A 371 1.85 -5.70 22.14
C ARG A 371 2.28 -4.50 21.30
N ARG A 372 3.58 -4.20 21.20
CA ARG A 372 4.08 -3.16 20.27
C ARG A 372 3.74 -3.48 18.82
N GLY A 373 3.88 -4.74 18.39
CA GLY A 373 3.47 -5.16 17.05
C GLY A 373 1.96 -4.99 16.83
N GLU A 374 1.14 -5.20 17.86
CA GLU A 374 -0.30 -4.94 17.80
C GLU A 374 -0.60 -3.44 17.68
N ALA A 375 0.14 -2.59 18.40
CA ALA A 375 -0.01 -1.13 18.29
C ALA A 375 0.40 -0.58 16.90
N ASP A 376 1.34 -1.25 16.22
CA ASP A 376 1.67 -0.91 14.83
C ASP A 376 0.51 -1.24 13.89
N LEU A 377 -0.23 -2.34 14.13
CA LEU A 377 -1.43 -2.69 13.37
C LEU A 377 -2.59 -1.71 13.60
N GLU A 378 -2.75 -1.22 14.84
CA GLU A 378 -3.73 -0.18 15.19
C GLU A 378 -3.45 1.13 14.44
N ARG A 379 -2.16 1.46 14.25
CA ARG A 379 -1.69 2.64 13.51
C ARG A 379 -1.55 2.40 12.01
N ASP A 380 -1.95 1.23 11.53
CA ASP A 380 -1.91 0.95 10.11
C ASP A 380 -3.11 1.62 9.41
N ARG A 381 -2.80 2.55 8.51
CA ARG A 381 -3.77 3.29 7.71
C ARG A 381 -4.17 2.60 6.39
N THR A 382 -3.64 1.40 6.15
CA THR A 382 -3.78 0.68 4.87
C THR A 382 -4.82 -0.44 4.91
N TRP A 383 -5.64 -0.50 5.97
CA TRP A 383 -6.85 -1.32 6.01
C TRP A 383 -7.87 -0.86 4.96
N ALA A 384 -8.52 -1.81 4.29
CA ALA A 384 -9.51 -1.49 3.26
C ALA A 384 -10.68 -0.70 3.86
N PHE A 385 -11.15 0.33 3.13
CA PHE A 385 -12.20 1.23 3.62
C PHE A 385 -13.48 0.51 4.09
N PRO A 386 -13.93 -0.62 3.49
CA PRO A 386 -15.13 -1.31 3.97
C PRO A 386 -15.00 -1.92 5.37
N LEU A 387 -13.77 -2.09 5.89
CA LEU A 387 -13.54 -2.58 7.25
C LEU A 387 -13.74 -1.50 8.32
N LEU A 388 -13.69 -0.22 7.92
CA LEU A 388 -13.83 0.91 8.82
C LEU A 388 -15.31 1.17 9.10
N ARG A 389 -15.59 1.70 10.29
CA ARG A 389 -16.94 2.14 10.65
C ARG A 389 -17.38 3.30 9.78
N ALA A 390 -18.68 3.37 9.49
CA ALA A 390 -19.26 4.41 8.64
C ALA A 390 -19.00 5.82 9.19
N GLU A 391 -18.97 6.01 10.51
CA GLU A 391 -18.72 7.31 11.14
C GLU A 391 -17.32 7.86 10.84
N VAL A 392 -16.32 6.97 10.69
CA VAL A 392 -14.95 7.37 10.34
C VAL A 392 -14.92 7.89 8.89
N LEU A 393 -15.65 7.22 8.00
CA LEU A 393 -15.75 7.62 6.60
C LEU A 393 -16.62 8.88 6.40
N ASP A 394 -17.68 9.05 7.21
CA ASP A 394 -18.47 10.29 7.25
C ASP A 394 -17.61 11.48 7.65
N ALA A 395 -16.84 11.35 8.74
CA ALA A 395 -15.93 12.41 9.20
C ALA A 395 -14.87 12.75 8.13
N LEU A 396 -14.33 11.73 7.45
CA LEU A 396 -13.37 11.93 6.37
C LEU A 396 -13.97 12.69 5.18
N ARG A 397 -15.18 12.32 4.73
CA ARG A 397 -15.91 13.04 3.68
C ARG A 397 -16.15 14.51 4.07
N ASP A 398 -16.60 14.73 5.30
CA ASP A 398 -16.97 16.08 5.77
C ASP A 398 -15.76 17.00 5.89
N ALA A 399 -14.57 16.46 6.21
CA ALA A 399 -13.32 17.21 6.18
C ALA A 399 -12.98 17.75 4.78
N PHE A 400 -13.24 16.99 3.71
CA PHE A 400 -13.04 17.47 2.33
C PHE A 400 -14.09 18.48 1.90
N ARG A 401 -15.36 18.30 2.30
CA ARG A 401 -16.45 19.24 1.93
C ARG A 401 -16.36 20.58 2.64
N SER A 402 -15.89 20.61 3.88
CA SER A 402 -15.76 21.83 4.67
C SER A 402 -14.51 22.66 4.32
N GLY A 403 -13.64 22.16 3.45
CA GLY A 403 -12.33 22.79 3.18
C GLY A 403 -11.35 22.69 4.35
N ALA A 404 -11.68 21.94 5.41
CA ALA A 404 -10.81 21.69 6.55
C ALA A 404 -9.66 20.72 6.24
N ALA A 405 -9.66 20.09 5.06
CA ALA A 405 -8.54 19.35 4.52
C ALA A 405 -7.41 20.32 4.14
N THR A 406 -6.57 20.67 5.13
CA THR A 406 -5.33 21.41 4.90
C THR A 406 -4.35 20.54 4.10
N GLY A 407 -3.81 21.09 3.02
CA GLY A 407 -2.80 20.45 2.16
C GLY A 407 -1.47 20.18 2.84
#